data_AF-A0A151AJ11-F1
#
_entry.id   AF-A0A151AJ11-F1
#
_cell.length_a   1.000
_cell.length_b   1.000
_cell.length_c   1.000
_cell.angle_alpha   90.00
_cell.angle_beta   90.00
_cell.angle_gamma   90.00
#
_symmetry.space_group_name_H-M   'P 1'
#
loop_
_entity.id
_entity.type
_entity.pdbx_description
1 polymer ?
#
loop_
_entity_poly.entity_id
_entity_poly.type
_entity_poly.pdbx_seq_one_letter_code
_entity_poly.pdbx_strand_id
1 'polypeptide(L)' 'MIVDKCRLCEFYVVVGSSVDHHRVMQAHELSEHGRINPNRQDHRSDA' A
#
# COMPACT_ATOMS: atom_id res chain seq x y z
N MET A 1 -3.47 17.14 -9.40
CA MET A 1 -2.36 16.80 -8.50
C MET A 1 -2.93 16.02 -7.34
N ILE A 2 -2.45 14.79 -7.14
CA ILE A 2 -2.88 13.88 -6.08
C ILE A 2 -1.72 13.77 -5.09
N VAL A 3 -2.03 13.96 -3.82
CA VAL A 3 -1.09 13.76 -2.71
C VAL A 3 -1.71 12.71 -1.81
N ASP A 4 -0.99 11.63 -1.55
CA ASP A 4 -1.48 10.54 -0.72
C ASP A 4 -0.35 9.94 0.12
N LYS A 5 -0.72 9.27 1.21
CA LYS A 5 0.21 8.64 2.15
C LYS A 5 -0.05 7.14 2.21
N CYS A 6 1.02 6.34 2.20
CA CYS A 6 0.89 4.92 2.49
C CYS A 6 0.28 4.72 3.89
N ARG A 7 -0.63 3.75 4.03
CA ARG A 7 -1.30 3.48 5.31
C ARG A 7 -0.42 2.75 6.32
N LEU A 8 0.68 2.16 5.87
CA LEU A 8 1.54 1.30 6.68
C LEU A 8 2.86 1.96 7.07
N CYS A 9 3.24 3.05 6.42
CA CYS A 9 4.49 3.76 6.71
C CYS A 9 4.40 5.26 6.39
N GLU A 10 5.51 5.97 6.55
CA GLU A 10 5.59 7.41 6.31
C GLU A 10 5.96 7.78 4.88
N PHE A 11 5.66 6.90 3.92
CA PHE A 11 5.83 7.19 2.50
C PHE A 11 4.71 8.10 1.99
N TYR A 12 5.10 9.18 1.31
CA TYR A 12 4.20 10.12 0.65
C TYR A 12 4.42 10.08 -0.86
N VAL A 13 3.33 10.06 -1.61
CA VAL A 13 3.35 10.11 -3.07
C VAL A 13 2.67 11.37 -3.57
N VAL A 14 3.27 12.00 -4.59
CA VAL A 14 2.72 13.17 -5.26
C VAL A 14 2.74 12.91 -6.76
N VAL A 15 1.58 12.85 -7.39
CA VAL A 15 1.46 12.52 -8.82
C VAL A 15 0.42 13.36 -9.54
N GLY A 16 0.54 13.42 -10.87
CA GLY A 16 -0.37 14.19 -11.74
C GLY A 16 -1.68 13.47 -12.05
N SER A 17 -1.71 12.13 -12.01
CA SER A 17 -2.85 11.32 -12.43
C SER A 17 -3.19 10.21 -11.43
N SER A 18 -4.44 9.75 -11.44
CA SER A 18 -4.90 8.62 -10.62
C SER A 18 -4.31 7.29 -11.07
N VAL A 19 -3.95 7.15 -12.35
CA VAL A 19 -3.32 5.94 -12.89
C VAL A 19 -1.90 5.79 -12.34
N ASP A 20 -1.14 6.87 -12.33
CA ASP A 20 0.22 6.90 -11.76
C ASP A 20 0.17 6.70 -10.25
N HIS A 21 -0.81 7.29 -9.57
CA HIS A 21 -1.02 7.13 -8.12
C HIS A 21 -1.17 5.65 -7.77
N HIS A 22 -2.08 4.97 -8.44
CA HIS A 22 -2.36 3.57 -8.16
C HIS A 22 -1.13 2.68 -8.45
N ARG A 23 -0.41 2.92 -9.54
CA ARG A 23 0.81 2.17 -9.86
C ARG A 23 1.91 2.34 -8.82
N VAL A 24 2.19 3.59 -8.42
CA VAL A 24 3.26 3.89 -7.46
C VAL A 24 2.90 3.35 -6.08
N MET A 25 1.65 3.51 -5.64
CA MET A 25 1.19 2.99 -4.35
C MET A 25 1.25 1.45 -4.30
N GLN A 26 0.76 0.76 -5.34
CA GLN A 26 0.83 -0.70 -5.38
C GLN A 26 2.29 -1.21 -5.38
N ALA A 27 3.15 -0.58 -6.18
CA ALA A 27 4.55 -0.97 -6.25
C ALA A 27 5.27 -0.75 -4.90
N HIS A 28 5.00 0.38 -4.25
CA HIS A 28 5.50 0.69 -2.92
C HIS A 28 5.02 -0.32 -1.87
N GLU A 29 3.71 -0.58 -1.82
CA GLU A 29 3.12 -1.54 -0.90
C GLU A 29 3.70 -2.96 -1.09
N LEU A 30 3.87 -3.42 -2.33
CA LEU A 30 4.49 -4.72 -2.60
C LEU A 30 5.96 -4.78 -2.22
N SER A 31 6.74 -3.73 -2.47
CA SER A 31 8.18 -3.69 -2.20
C SER A 31 8.46 -3.62 -0.70
N GLU A 32 7.82 -2.67 -0.02
CA GLU A 32 8.18 -2.31 1.36
C GLU A 32 7.39 -3.11 2.41
N HIS A 33 6.19 -3.57 2.05
CA HIS A 33 5.30 -4.29 2.96
C HIS A 33 5.04 -5.73 2.52
N GLY A 34 5.61 -6.15 1.38
CA GLY A 34 5.37 -7.45 0.78
C GLY A 34 3.96 -7.59 0.19
N ARG A 35 3.56 -8.83 -0.13
CA ARG A 35 2.14 -9.10 -0.42
C ARG A 35 1.33 -8.82 0.85
N ILE A 36 0.84 -7.60 0.99
CA ILE A 36 -0.30 -7.29 1.85
C ILE A 36 -1.46 -8.06 1.22
N ASN A 37 -1.67 -9.29 1.68
CA ASN A 37 -2.88 -10.00 1.37
C ASN A 37 -3.99 -9.19 2.06
N PRO A 38 -4.92 -8.52 1.34
CA PRO A 38 -6.05 -7.86 2.00
C PRO A 38 -6.93 -8.89 2.74
N ASN A 39 -6.67 -10.19 2.52
CA ASN A 39 -7.26 -11.31 3.22
C ASN A 39 -6.39 -11.87 4.37
N ARG A 40 -5.45 -11.12 4.94
CA ARG A 40 -4.98 -11.42 6.30
C ARG A 40 -6.05 -10.96 7.29
N GLN A 41 -7.19 -11.65 7.27
CA GLN A 41 -7.82 -12.00 8.53
C GLN A 41 -6.72 -12.69 9.34
N ASP A 42 -6.34 -12.04 10.42
CA ASP A 42 -5.57 -12.63 11.50
C ASP A 42 -6.31 -13.89 11.95
N HIS A 43 -6.00 -15.02 11.34
CA HIS A 43 -6.30 -16.33 11.88
C HIS A 43 -5.03 -16.79 12.57
N ARG A 44 -4.67 -16.09 13.65
CA ARG A 44 -3.98 -16.75 14.76
C ARG A 44 -4.95 -17.79 15.31
N SER A 45 -4.96 -18.96 14.70
CA SER A 45 -5.38 -20.17 15.40
C SER A 45 -4.31 -20.46 16.44
N ASP A 46 -4.48 -19.86 17.61
CA ASP A 46 -4.00 -20.42 18.86
C ASP A 46 -4.99 -21.53 19.24
N ALA A 47 -4.57 -22.79 19.01
CA ALA A 47 -5.00 -24.04 19.65
C ALA A 47 -4.77 -25.24 18.72
#